data_AF-A0A4P6K0A5-F1
#
_entry.id   AF-A0A4P6K0A5-F1
#
_cell.length_a   1.000
_cell.length_b   1.000
_cell.length_c   1.000
_cell.angle_alpha   90.00
_cell.angle_beta   90.00
_cell.angle_gamma   90.00
#
_symmetry.space_group_name_H-M   'P 1'
#
loop_
_entity.id
_entity.type
_entity.pdbx_description
1 polymer ?
#
loop_
_entity_poly.entity_id
_entity_poly.type
_entity_poly.pdbx_seq_one_letter_code
_entity_poly.pdbx_strand_id
1 'polypeptide(L)'
;MEANLGLYFWLTEWNKAPSLYIGPALLIGFYLYAVGPLRRKYQLADSIKGSQIAAFVIGVLIIFLALASPLDELGDEYLFSAHMVQHLLITVVGPPLMLLGTPGWLIKPLLRNRYVLLIAKFLVSPVVAFLLYNGNFWLWHAPPLYNATLANENLHIVEHMTFMITAFLSWWPIFGSLDEELPRPSLGVRCSISSSMACLLCSWVPV
;
A
#
# COMPACT_ATOMS: atom_id res chain seq x y z
N MET A 1 -2.31 -34.38 0.11
CA MET A 1 -3.01 -33.84 -1.06
C MET A 1 -1.96 -33.24 -1.96
N GLU A 2 -1.76 -33.78 -3.17
CA GLU A 2 -0.94 -33.07 -4.16
C GLU A 2 -1.70 -31.80 -4.54
N ALA A 3 -1.21 -30.64 -4.12
CA ALA A 3 -1.75 -29.37 -4.58
C ALA A 3 -1.53 -29.33 -6.09
N ASN A 4 -2.60 -29.47 -6.85
CA ASN A 4 -2.55 -29.39 -8.30
C ASN A 4 -2.42 -27.90 -8.68
N LEU A 5 -1.24 -27.33 -8.45
CA LEU A 5 -0.85 -25.94 -8.71
C LEU A 5 -0.79 -25.59 -10.22
N GLY A 6 -1.46 -26.39 -11.04
CA GLY A 6 -1.59 -26.16 -12.47
C GLY A 6 -2.40 -24.89 -12.77
N LEU A 7 -2.50 -24.56 -14.05
CA LEU A 7 -3.19 -23.35 -14.53
C LEU A 7 -4.63 -23.21 -13.98
N TYR A 8 -5.29 -24.34 -13.70
CA TYR A 8 -6.64 -24.37 -13.14
C TYR A 8 -6.73 -23.67 -11.78
N PHE A 9 -5.85 -24.01 -10.83
CA PHE A 9 -5.80 -23.40 -9.50
C PHE A 9 -5.64 -21.87 -9.58
N TRP A 10 -4.69 -21.42 -10.42
CA TRP A 10 -4.43 -19.99 -10.64
C TRP A 10 -5.63 -19.22 -11.24
N LEU A 11 -6.54 -19.92 -11.90
CA LEU A 11 -7.72 -19.35 -12.55
C LEU A 11 -9.00 -19.46 -11.70
N THR A 12 -9.08 -20.39 -10.74
CA THR A 12 -10.34 -20.67 -10.01
C THR A 12 -10.35 -20.24 -8.55
N GLU A 13 -9.21 -20.30 -7.86
CA GLU A 13 -9.13 -20.04 -6.40
C GLU A 13 -8.97 -18.54 -6.08
N TRP A 14 -9.78 -17.72 -6.73
CA TRP A 14 -9.82 -16.30 -6.45
C TRP A 14 -10.70 -16.04 -5.24
N ASN A 15 -10.22 -15.18 -4.34
CA ASN A 15 -10.96 -14.80 -3.15
C ASN A 15 -12.26 -14.09 -3.55
N LYS A 16 -13.40 -14.65 -3.16
CA LYS A 16 -14.74 -14.19 -3.58
C LYS A 16 -15.30 -13.07 -2.71
N ALA A 17 -14.54 -12.60 -1.72
CA ALA A 17 -14.97 -11.51 -0.85
C ALA A 17 -15.32 -10.26 -1.67
N PRO A 18 -16.57 -9.76 -1.62
CA PRO A 18 -16.97 -8.62 -2.44
C PRO A 18 -16.17 -7.34 -2.17
N SER A 19 -15.67 -7.18 -0.94
CA SER A 19 -14.82 -6.06 -0.52
C SER A 19 -13.55 -5.93 -1.37
N LEU A 20 -12.95 -7.05 -1.79
CA LEU A 20 -11.72 -7.07 -2.59
C LEU A 20 -11.92 -6.57 -4.02
N TYR A 21 -13.13 -6.65 -4.55
CA TYR A 21 -13.46 -6.12 -5.88
C TYR A 21 -14.00 -4.70 -5.79
N ILE A 22 -14.91 -4.46 -4.84
CA ILE A 22 -15.58 -3.17 -4.66
C ILE A 22 -14.57 -2.09 -4.25
N GLY A 23 -13.67 -2.37 -3.31
CA GLY A 23 -12.69 -1.41 -2.82
C GLY A 23 -11.80 -0.83 -3.93
N PRO A 24 -11.04 -1.66 -4.67
CA PRO A 24 -10.23 -1.23 -5.80
C PRO A 24 -11.03 -0.56 -6.91
N ALA A 25 -12.22 -1.09 -7.25
CA ALA A 25 -13.08 -0.48 -8.28
C ALA A 25 -13.53 0.93 -7.88
N LEU A 26 -13.95 1.13 -6.62
CA LEU A 26 -14.31 2.45 -6.10
C LEU A 26 -13.10 3.37 -6.06
N LEU A 27 -11.92 2.87 -5.66
CA LEU A 27 -10.70 3.67 -5.58
C LEU A 27 -10.24 4.15 -6.96
N ILE A 28 -10.20 3.26 -7.96
CA ILE A 28 -9.89 3.59 -9.35
C ILE A 28 -10.96 4.53 -9.93
N GLY A 29 -12.24 4.21 -9.70
CA GLY A 29 -13.35 5.02 -10.19
C GLY A 29 -13.32 6.45 -9.64
N PHE A 30 -13.10 6.59 -8.33
CA PHE A 30 -12.95 7.88 -7.67
C PHE A 30 -11.73 8.65 -8.19
N TYR A 31 -10.58 7.99 -8.34
CA TYR A 31 -9.37 8.60 -8.87
C TYR A 31 -9.56 9.10 -10.31
N LEU A 32 -10.12 8.29 -11.20
CA LEU A 32 -10.40 8.67 -12.60
C LEU A 32 -11.45 9.78 -12.69
N TYR A 33 -12.47 9.75 -11.83
CA TYR A 33 -13.45 10.82 -11.71
C TYR A 33 -12.81 12.15 -11.28
N ALA A 34 -11.91 12.09 -10.30
CA ALA A 34 -11.20 13.25 -9.79
C ALA A 34 -10.24 13.85 -10.84
N VAL A 35 -9.50 12.99 -11.54
CA VAL A 35 -8.51 13.37 -12.56
C VAL A 35 -9.12 13.78 -13.90
N GLY A 36 -10.32 13.30 -14.22
CA GLY A 36 -11.04 13.61 -15.46
C GLY A 36 -12.11 14.68 -15.27
N PRO A 37 -13.38 14.30 -15.01
CA PRO A 37 -14.50 15.24 -14.87
C PRO A 37 -14.28 16.35 -13.83
N LEU A 38 -13.83 16.01 -12.62
CA LEU A 38 -13.69 16.97 -11.53
C LEU A 38 -12.59 18.00 -11.83
N ARG A 39 -11.44 17.53 -12.32
CA ARG A 39 -10.33 18.38 -12.77
C ARG A 39 -10.78 19.41 -13.79
N ARG A 40 -11.54 18.98 -14.81
CA ARG A 40 -12.05 19.86 -15.88
C ARG A 40 -13.09 20.84 -15.36
N LYS A 41 -14.01 20.38 -14.51
CA LYS A 41 -15.09 21.22 -13.95
C LYS A 41 -14.56 22.36 -13.09
N TYR A 42 -13.55 22.11 -12.27
CA TYR A 42 -13.00 23.08 -11.33
C TYR A 42 -11.67 23.71 -11.78
N GLN A 43 -11.23 23.42 -13.03
CA GLN A 43 -9.97 23.94 -13.61
C GLN A 43 -8.77 23.76 -12.67
N LEU A 44 -8.70 22.61 -11.99
CA LEU A 44 -7.71 22.35 -10.93
C LEU A 44 -6.28 22.19 -11.46
N ALA A 45 -6.14 21.77 -12.72
CA ALA A 45 -4.87 21.63 -13.43
C ALA A 45 -5.10 21.52 -14.95
N ASP A 46 -4.13 22.03 -15.72
CA ASP A 46 -4.19 22.04 -17.19
C ASP A 46 -4.13 20.63 -17.79
N SER A 47 -3.24 19.78 -17.27
CA SER A 47 -3.07 18.41 -17.75
C SER A 47 -2.53 17.47 -16.67
N ILE A 48 -2.72 16.17 -16.88
CA ILE A 48 -2.08 15.10 -16.12
C ILE A 48 -1.33 14.20 -17.10
N LYS A 49 -0.19 13.67 -16.69
CA LYS A 49 0.55 12.72 -17.52
C LYS A 49 -0.15 11.36 -17.51
N GLY A 50 -0.30 10.74 -18.68
CA GLY A 50 -0.87 9.38 -18.78
C GLY A 50 -0.09 8.35 -17.96
N SER A 51 1.23 8.53 -17.82
CA SER A 51 2.07 7.69 -16.96
C SER A 51 1.71 7.76 -15.48
N GLN A 52 1.19 8.89 -14.97
CA GLN A 52 0.72 9.01 -13.59
C GLN A 52 -0.59 8.22 -13.39
N ILE A 53 -1.50 8.29 -14.35
CA ILE A 53 -2.72 7.48 -14.32
C ILE A 53 -2.35 5.99 -14.34
N ALA A 54 -1.45 5.59 -15.25
CA ALA A 54 -0.99 4.22 -15.34
C ALA A 54 -0.33 3.75 -14.04
N ALA A 55 0.59 4.53 -13.46
CA ALA A 55 1.24 4.18 -12.20
C ALA A 55 0.23 3.98 -11.06
N PHE A 56 -0.77 4.86 -10.93
CA PHE A 56 -1.80 4.72 -9.91
C PHE A 56 -2.61 3.45 -10.11
N VAL A 57 -3.11 3.22 -11.33
CA VAL A 57 -3.95 2.05 -11.64
C VAL A 57 -3.16 0.76 -11.47
N ILE A 58 -1.90 0.70 -11.93
CA ILE A 58 -1.04 -0.47 -11.75
C ILE A 58 -0.80 -0.73 -10.26
N GLY A 59 -0.53 0.30 -9.45
CA GLY A 59 -0.36 0.15 -8.01
C GLY A 59 -1.58 -0.46 -7.33
N VAL A 60 -2.79 0.01 -7.66
CA VAL A 60 -4.04 -0.56 -7.16
C VAL A 60 -4.24 -2.00 -7.63
N LEU A 61 -3.97 -2.29 -8.90
CA LEU A 61 -4.08 -3.65 -9.45
C LEU A 61 -3.10 -4.62 -8.80
N ILE A 62 -1.88 -4.18 -8.46
CA ILE A 62 -0.91 -5.03 -7.76
C ILE A 62 -1.43 -5.39 -6.36
N ILE A 63 -1.97 -4.43 -5.62
CA ILE A 63 -2.58 -4.70 -4.29
C ILE A 63 -3.77 -5.64 -4.45
N PHE A 64 -4.64 -5.38 -5.45
CA PHE A 64 -5.78 -6.26 -5.73
C PHE A 64 -5.33 -7.69 -6.04
N LEU A 65 -4.35 -7.88 -6.91
CA LEU A 65 -3.82 -9.20 -7.23
C LEU A 65 -3.18 -9.85 -6.02
N ALA A 66 -2.45 -9.11 -5.18
CA ALA A 66 -1.87 -9.65 -3.97
C ALA A 66 -2.91 -10.21 -2.99
N LEU A 67 -4.08 -9.56 -2.88
CA LEU A 67 -5.13 -9.92 -1.93
C LEU A 67 -6.25 -10.81 -2.49
N ALA A 68 -6.49 -10.79 -3.80
CA ALA A 68 -7.63 -11.50 -4.41
C ALA A 68 -7.21 -12.71 -5.23
N SER A 69 -5.94 -12.79 -5.63
CA SER A 69 -5.44 -13.92 -6.40
C SER A 69 -5.22 -15.14 -5.50
N PRO A 70 -5.05 -16.34 -6.09
CA PRO A 70 -4.69 -17.56 -5.37
C PRO A 70 -3.38 -17.47 -4.57
N LEU A 71 -2.63 -16.37 -4.70
CA LEU A 71 -1.51 -16.03 -3.84
C LEU A 71 -1.93 -15.85 -2.37
N ASP A 72 -3.14 -15.33 -2.12
CA ASP A 72 -3.74 -15.14 -0.80
C ASP A 72 -3.88 -16.50 -0.09
N GLU A 73 -4.55 -17.46 -0.75
CA GLU A 73 -4.74 -18.82 -0.23
C GLU A 73 -3.43 -19.60 -0.12
N LEU A 74 -2.50 -19.41 -1.07
CA LEU A 74 -1.14 -19.96 -0.97
C LEU A 74 -0.37 -19.40 0.23
N GLY A 75 -0.53 -18.12 0.53
CA GLY A 75 0.10 -17.45 1.66
C GLY A 75 -0.44 -17.95 2.98
N ASP A 76 -1.76 -18.02 3.09
CA ASP A 76 -2.43 -18.30 4.37
C ASP A 76 -2.36 -19.76 4.79
N GLU A 77 -2.43 -20.70 3.83
CA GLU A 77 -2.56 -22.12 4.15
C GLU A 77 -1.31 -22.97 3.86
N TYR A 78 -0.44 -22.54 2.93
CA TYR A 78 0.57 -23.45 2.36
C TYR A 78 2.01 -22.96 2.51
N LEU A 79 2.29 -21.70 2.16
CA LEU A 79 3.64 -21.20 1.97
C LEU A 79 3.83 -19.84 2.64
N PHE A 80 4.60 -19.85 3.73
CA PHE A 80 5.05 -18.62 4.40
C PHE A 80 5.77 -17.65 3.43
N SER A 81 6.53 -18.17 2.46
CA SER A 81 7.17 -17.33 1.44
C SER A 81 6.17 -16.61 0.54
N ALA A 82 5.03 -17.24 0.20
CA ALA A 82 3.97 -16.60 -0.57
C ALA A 82 3.29 -15.50 0.24
N HIS A 83 3.03 -15.74 1.53
CA HIS A 83 2.51 -14.75 2.48
C HIS A 83 3.43 -13.52 2.58
N MET A 84 4.75 -13.73 2.68
CA MET A 84 5.72 -12.63 2.70
C MET A 84 5.78 -11.87 1.38
N VAL A 85 5.62 -12.55 0.24
CA VAL A 85 5.50 -11.90 -1.07
C VAL A 85 4.24 -11.04 -1.14
N GLN A 86 3.11 -11.51 -0.62
CA GLN A 86 1.88 -10.72 -0.52
C GLN A 86 2.11 -9.44 0.29
N HIS A 87 2.72 -9.55 1.48
CA HIS A 87 3.10 -8.39 2.28
C HIS A 87 4.05 -7.43 1.53
N LEU A 88 5.04 -7.93 0.79
CA LEU A 88 5.93 -7.12 -0.05
C LEU A 88 5.17 -6.36 -1.15
N LEU A 89 4.22 -7.00 -1.82
CA LEU A 89 3.42 -6.35 -2.87
C LEU A 89 2.55 -5.22 -2.30
N ILE A 90 1.89 -5.44 -1.15
CA ILE A 90 1.00 -4.44 -0.54
C ILE A 90 1.76 -3.31 0.18
N THR A 91 3.03 -3.50 0.53
CA THR A 91 3.82 -2.50 1.28
C THR A 91 4.90 -1.83 0.45
N VAL A 92 5.65 -2.57 -0.38
CA VAL A 92 6.83 -2.06 -1.09
C VAL A 92 6.51 -1.68 -2.53
N VAL A 93 5.53 -2.31 -3.17
CA VAL A 93 5.24 -2.09 -4.60
C VAL A 93 4.01 -1.23 -4.83
N GLY A 94 2.87 -1.60 -4.26
CA GLY A 94 1.59 -0.92 -4.46
C GLY A 94 1.59 0.55 -4.02
N PRO A 95 1.92 0.85 -2.74
CA PRO A 95 1.87 2.20 -2.21
C PRO A 95 2.73 3.24 -2.96
N PRO A 96 4.02 3.00 -3.27
CA PRO A 96 4.82 4.00 -3.99
C PRO A 96 4.33 4.24 -5.42
N LEU A 97 3.83 3.21 -6.12
CA LEU A 97 3.23 3.38 -7.45
C LEU A 97 1.98 4.26 -7.39
N MET A 98 1.13 4.06 -6.39
CA MET A 98 -0.04 4.90 -6.14
C MET A 98 0.35 6.35 -5.79
N LEU A 99 1.39 6.54 -4.98
CA LEU A 99 1.89 7.89 -4.65
C LEU A 99 2.47 8.61 -5.86
N LEU A 100 3.28 7.93 -6.68
CA LEU A 100 3.83 8.47 -7.93
C LEU A 100 2.73 8.86 -8.93
N GLY A 101 1.64 8.09 -8.93
CA GLY A 101 0.47 8.36 -9.74
C GLY A 101 -0.40 9.52 -9.21
N THR A 102 -0.28 9.89 -7.93
CA THR A 102 -1.15 10.89 -7.31
C THR A 102 -0.60 12.30 -7.45
N PRO A 103 -1.24 13.19 -8.23
CA PRO A 103 -0.75 14.54 -8.42
C PRO A 103 -1.02 15.41 -7.18
N GLY A 104 -0.10 16.32 -6.87
CA GLY A 104 -0.17 17.11 -5.62
C GLY A 104 -1.43 17.97 -5.50
N TRP A 105 -1.93 18.50 -6.63
CA TRP A 105 -3.16 19.28 -6.67
C TRP A 105 -4.40 18.50 -6.22
N LEU A 106 -4.39 17.16 -6.33
CA LEU A 106 -5.49 16.31 -5.89
C LEU A 106 -5.56 16.20 -4.36
N ILE A 107 -4.40 16.27 -3.70
CA ILE A 107 -4.29 16.14 -2.24
C ILE A 107 -4.40 17.51 -1.54
N LYS A 108 -3.98 18.60 -2.19
CA LYS A 108 -4.03 19.97 -1.64
C LYS A 108 -5.37 20.33 -0.97
N PRO A 109 -6.56 20.02 -1.54
CA PRO A 109 -7.84 20.32 -0.90
C PRO A 109 -8.04 19.63 0.46
N LEU A 110 -7.56 18.39 0.63
CA LEU A 110 -7.66 17.65 1.89
C LEU A 110 -6.79 18.29 2.99
N LEU A 111 -5.68 18.91 2.60
CA LEU A 111 -4.72 19.53 3.51
C LEU A 111 -5.05 20.99 3.86
N ARG A 112 -6.12 21.56 3.32
CA ARG A 112 -6.55 22.94 3.67
C ARG A 112 -6.91 23.10 5.15
N ASN A 113 -7.36 22.05 5.81
CA ASN A 113 -7.66 22.10 7.24
C ASN A 113 -6.35 22.06 8.04
N ARG A 114 -6.12 23.08 8.87
CA ARG A 114 -4.90 23.21 9.69
C ARG A 114 -4.60 21.98 10.55
N TYR A 115 -5.62 21.34 11.11
CA TYR A 115 -5.44 20.18 11.98
C TYR A 115 -5.04 18.94 11.18
N VAL A 116 -5.68 18.74 10.03
CA VAL A 116 -5.33 17.66 9.09
C VAL A 116 -3.90 17.84 8.60
N LEU A 117 -3.50 19.07 8.26
CA LEU A 117 -2.14 19.37 7.86
C LEU A 117 -1.14 19.05 8.97
N LEU A 118 -1.38 19.48 10.20
CA LEU A 118 -0.47 19.21 11.33
C LEU A 118 -0.32 17.70 11.59
N ILE A 119 -1.43 16.96 11.59
CA ILE A 119 -1.42 15.50 11.76
C ILE A 119 -0.66 14.85 10.60
N ALA A 120 -0.95 15.24 9.36
CA ALA A 120 -0.25 14.72 8.19
C ALA A 120 1.25 15.00 8.26
N LYS A 121 1.66 16.23 8.61
CA LYS A 121 3.08 16.60 8.77
C LYS A 121 3.79 15.77 9.84
N PHE A 122 3.10 15.46 10.94
CA PHE A 122 3.65 14.61 11.99
C PHE A 122 3.78 13.16 11.54
N LEU A 123 2.71 12.56 11.01
CA LEU A 123 2.67 11.16 10.60
C LEU A 123 3.58 10.85 9.41
N VAL A 124 3.73 11.81 8.50
CA VAL A 124 4.61 11.75 7.33
C VAL A 124 6.02 12.22 7.67
N SER A 125 6.33 12.60 8.92
CA SER A 125 7.72 12.91 9.26
C SER A 125 8.58 11.64 9.08
N PRO A 126 9.77 11.72 8.44
CA PRO A 126 10.54 10.53 8.09
C PRO A 126 10.81 9.57 9.26
N VAL A 127 11.04 10.13 10.46
CA VAL A 127 11.28 9.36 11.69
C VAL A 127 10.00 8.69 12.18
N VAL A 128 8.89 9.41 12.26
CA VAL A 128 7.62 8.84 12.74
C VAL A 128 7.10 7.79 11.77
N ALA A 129 7.10 8.08 10.48
CA ALA A 129 6.67 7.13 9.46
C ALA A 129 7.51 5.85 9.46
N PHE A 130 8.83 5.99 9.64
CA PHE A 130 9.73 4.86 9.82
C PHE A 130 9.40 4.04 11.07
N LEU A 131 9.22 4.69 12.22
CA LEU A 131 8.91 3.99 13.48
C LEU A 131 7.54 3.30 13.42
N LEU A 132 6.54 3.93 12.82
CA LEU A 132 5.21 3.35 12.65
C LEU A 132 5.26 2.12 11.75
N TYR A 133 5.93 2.19 10.61
CA TYR A 133 6.06 1.05 9.70
C TYR A 133 6.78 -0.14 10.35
N ASN A 134 7.98 0.09 10.89
CA ASN A 134 8.79 -0.98 11.47
C ASN A 134 8.18 -1.51 12.77
N GLY A 135 7.60 -0.65 13.59
CA GLY A 135 6.88 -1.03 14.80
C GLY A 135 5.64 -1.87 14.49
N ASN A 136 4.89 -1.52 13.44
CA ASN A 136 3.75 -2.31 12.99
C ASN A 136 4.18 -3.69 12.50
N PHE A 137 5.22 -3.78 11.66
CA PHE A 137 5.78 -5.07 11.24
C PHE A 137 6.21 -5.95 12.42
N TRP A 138 6.99 -5.38 13.33
CA TRP A 138 7.48 -6.10 14.50
C TRP A 138 6.33 -6.59 15.40
N LEU A 139 5.30 -5.75 15.58
CA LEU A 139 4.15 -6.06 16.42
C LEU A 139 3.36 -7.25 15.86
N TRP A 140 3.04 -7.24 14.58
CA TRP A 140 2.25 -8.31 13.97
C TRP A 140 3.01 -9.63 13.83
N HIS A 141 4.33 -9.57 13.68
CA HIS A 141 5.19 -10.77 13.65
C HIS A 141 5.51 -11.31 15.06
N ALA A 142 5.04 -10.65 16.13
CA ALA A 142 5.14 -11.22 17.47
C ALA A 142 4.27 -12.48 17.57
N PRO A 143 4.76 -13.61 18.12
CA PRO A 143 4.06 -14.89 18.09
C PRO A 143 2.59 -14.85 18.56
N PRO A 144 2.21 -14.09 19.61
CA PRO A 144 0.82 -14.03 20.03
C PRO A 144 -0.12 -13.39 19.00
N LEU A 145 0.32 -12.33 18.33
CA LEU A 145 -0.50 -11.63 17.34
C LEU A 145 -0.50 -12.37 16.01
N TYR A 146 0.65 -12.87 15.58
CA TYR A 146 0.77 -13.72 14.40
C TYR A 146 -0.14 -14.95 14.48
N ASN A 147 -0.11 -15.68 15.60
CA ASN A 147 -1.01 -16.83 15.77
C ASN A 147 -2.49 -16.41 15.85
N ALA A 148 -2.78 -15.18 16.29
CA ALA A 148 -4.14 -14.66 16.32
C ALA A 148 -4.67 -14.29 14.94
N THR A 149 -3.81 -13.82 14.02
CA THR A 149 -4.21 -13.53 12.63
C THR A 149 -4.49 -14.82 11.88
N LEU A 150 -3.68 -15.87 12.07
CA LEU A 150 -3.96 -17.22 11.54
C LEU A 150 -5.28 -17.83 12.05
N ALA A 151 -5.71 -17.45 13.25
CA ALA A 151 -6.95 -17.96 13.84
C ALA A 151 -8.20 -17.12 13.52
N ASN A 152 -8.02 -15.88 13.04
CA ASN A 152 -9.12 -14.94 12.83
C ASN A 152 -8.87 -14.02 11.63
N GLU A 153 -9.60 -14.30 10.56
CA GLU A 153 -9.59 -13.55 9.31
C GLU A 153 -9.78 -12.04 9.48
N ASN A 154 -10.63 -11.59 10.41
CA ASN A 154 -10.81 -10.15 10.63
C ASN A 154 -9.54 -9.49 11.20
N LEU A 155 -8.78 -10.21 12.03
CA LEU A 155 -7.50 -9.71 12.53
C LEU A 155 -6.45 -9.67 11.42
N HIS A 156 -6.45 -10.68 10.54
CA HIS A 156 -5.59 -10.69 9.35
C HIS A 156 -5.90 -9.52 8.39
N ILE A 157 -7.19 -9.21 8.16
CA ILE A 157 -7.59 -8.02 7.41
C ILE A 157 -7.09 -6.73 8.09
N VAL A 158 -7.21 -6.62 9.41
CA VAL A 158 -6.72 -5.45 10.17
C VAL A 158 -5.21 -5.32 10.04
N GLU A 159 -4.47 -6.42 10.13
CA GLU A 159 -3.02 -6.47 9.87
C GLU A 159 -2.70 -5.88 8.48
N HIS A 160 -3.31 -6.42 7.42
CA HIS A 160 -3.14 -5.90 6.05
C HIS A 160 -3.48 -4.41 5.92
N MET A 161 -4.56 -3.93 6.55
CA MET A 161 -4.90 -2.51 6.54
C MET A 161 -3.85 -1.65 7.22
N THR A 162 -3.33 -2.08 8.37
CA THR A 162 -2.28 -1.35 9.08
C THR A 162 -0.95 -1.35 8.31
N PHE A 163 -0.60 -2.44 7.64
CA PHE A 163 0.55 -2.50 6.74
C PHE A 163 0.42 -1.52 5.58
N MET A 164 -0.73 -1.48 4.91
CA MET A 164 -0.93 -0.53 3.83
C MET A 164 -0.86 0.92 4.33
N ILE A 165 -1.56 1.27 5.41
CA ILE A 165 -1.55 2.62 5.97
C ILE A 165 -0.13 3.06 6.33
N THR A 166 0.60 2.23 7.10
CA THR A 166 1.95 2.57 7.53
C THR A 166 2.94 2.62 6.37
N ALA A 167 2.75 1.78 5.34
CA ALA A 167 3.52 1.86 4.10
C ALA A 167 3.26 3.16 3.33
N PHE A 168 2.00 3.59 3.19
CA PHE A 168 1.69 4.89 2.58
C PHE A 168 2.38 6.03 3.32
N LEU A 169 2.36 6.01 4.66
CA LEU A 169 3.04 7.03 5.47
C LEU A 169 4.55 7.03 5.26
N SER A 170 5.20 5.87 5.18
CA SER A 170 6.66 5.76 5.03
C SER A 170 7.16 6.11 3.63
N TRP A 171 6.38 5.82 2.59
CA TRP A 171 6.72 6.16 1.20
C TRP A 171 6.41 7.62 0.85
N TRP A 172 5.53 8.27 1.59
CA TRP A 172 5.09 9.63 1.31
C TRP A 172 6.24 10.67 1.30
N PRO A 173 7.22 10.68 2.22
CA PRO A 173 8.34 11.63 2.17
C PRO A 173 9.27 11.45 0.97
N ILE A 174 9.20 10.29 0.32
CA ILE A 174 10.07 9.90 -0.79
C ILE A 174 9.39 10.23 -2.12
N PHE A 175 8.13 9.83 -2.28
CA PHE A 175 7.39 9.89 -3.55
C PHE A 175 6.16 10.79 -3.52
N GLY A 176 5.72 11.24 -2.34
CA GLY A 176 4.53 12.07 -2.18
C GLY A 176 4.71 13.45 -2.81
N SER A 177 3.68 13.92 -3.50
CA SER A 177 3.67 15.16 -4.28
C SER A 177 3.47 16.44 -3.44
N LEU A 178 3.73 16.38 -2.12
CA LEU A 178 3.62 17.51 -1.18
C LEU A 178 4.90 18.36 -1.08
N ASP A 179 5.72 18.32 -2.12
CA ASP A 179 7.07 18.91 -2.15
C ASP A 179 7.13 20.41 -1.84
N GLU A 180 6.01 21.12 -1.99
CA GLU A 180 5.89 22.55 -1.67
C GLU A 180 5.67 22.85 -0.17
N GLU A 181 5.14 21.90 0.61
CA GLU A 181 4.71 22.14 2.00
C GLU A 181 5.54 21.38 3.06
N LEU A 182 6.38 20.44 2.62
CA LEU A 182 7.20 19.56 3.46
C LEU A 182 8.67 19.52 2.95
N PRO A 183 9.67 19.81 3.80
CA PRO A 183 11.08 19.69 3.40
C PRO A 183 11.39 18.24 2.99
N ARG A 184 11.94 18.05 1.78
CA ARG A 184 12.36 16.72 1.34
C ARG A 184 13.53 16.22 2.21
N PRO A 185 13.47 14.98 2.74
CA PRO A 185 14.58 14.41 3.48
C PRO A 185 15.84 14.27 2.61
N SER A 186 17.01 14.27 3.25
CA SER A 186 18.28 14.06 2.56
C SER A 186 18.29 12.73 1.80
N LEU A 187 19.11 12.62 0.76
CA LEU A 187 19.20 11.39 -0.03
C LEU A 187 19.58 10.18 0.85
N GLY A 188 20.46 10.37 1.83
CA GLY A 188 20.82 9.33 2.80
C GLY A 188 19.61 8.81 3.59
N VAL A 189 18.77 9.70 4.13
CA VAL A 189 17.56 9.31 4.88
C VAL A 189 16.58 8.55 3.98
N ARG A 190 16.42 8.96 2.71
CA ARG A 190 15.57 8.25 1.75
C ARG A 190 16.08 6.84 1.46
N CYS A 191 17.38 6.69 1.23
CA CYS A 191 18.00 5.38 1.04
C CYS A 191 17.87 4.49 2.28
N SER A 192 18.05 5.05 3.49
CA SER A 192 17.89 4.29 4.74
C SER A 192 16.47 3.80 4.95
N ILE A 193 15.45 4.61 4.68
CA ILE A 193 14.04 4.21 4.79
C ILE A 193 13.74 3.11 3.77
N SER A 194 14.06 3.33 2.49
CA SER A 194 13.82 2.34 1.44
C SER A 194 14.56 1.02 1.71
N SER A 195 15.81 1.09 2.14
CA SER A 195 16.62 -0.10 2.44
C SER A 195 16.10 -0.84 3.66
N SER A 196 15.68 -0.14 4.72
CA SER A 196 15.15 -0.78 5.93
C SER A 196 13.84 -1.52 5.65
N MET A 197 12.95 -0.92 4.85
CA MET A 197 11.67 -1.55 4.52
C MET A 197 11.86 -2.85 3.74
N ALA A 198 12.80 -2.87 2.79
CA ALA A 198 13.16 -4.08 2.05
C ALA A 198 13.92 -5.10 2.90
N CYS A 199 14.89 -4.66 3.72
CA CYS A 199 15.72 -5.54 4.53
C CYS A 199 14.95 -6.23 5.65
N LEU A 200 14.05 -5.54 6.35
CA LEU A 200 13.28 -6.15 7.42
C LEU A 200 12.39 -7.26 6.87
N LEU A 201 11.67 -7.01 5.79
CA LEU A 201 10.86 -8.03 5.13
C LEU A 201 11.69 -9.25 4.69
N CYS A 202 12.89 -9.06 4.14
CA CYS A 202 13.76 -10.17 3.76
C CYS A 202 14.38 -10.91 4.96
N SER A 203 14.63 -10.23 6.07
CA SER A 203 15.27 -10.83 7.26
C SER A 203 14.35 -11.77 8.06
N TRP A 204 13.03 -11.61 7.89
CA TRP A 204 12.01 -12.43 8.56
C TRP A 204 11.52 -13.60 7.70
N VAL A 205 12.05 -13.79 6.48
CA VAL A 205 11.88 -15.03 5.72
C VAL A 205 12.84 -16.08 6.31
N PRO A 206 12.37 -17.07 7.09
CA PRO A 206 13.23 -18.18 7.45
C PRO A 206 13.59 -18.92 6.15
N VAL A 207 14.89 -18.98 5.87
CA VAL A 207 15.47 -19.83 4.81
C VAL A 207 15.33 -21.29 5.19
#